data_AF-W1TX99-F1
#
_entry.id   AF-W1TX99-F1
#
_cell.length_a   1.000
_cell.length_b   1.000
_cell.length_c   1.000
_cell.angle_alpha   90.00
_cell.angle_beta   90.00
_cell.angle_gamma   90.00
#
_symmetry.space_group_name_H-M   'P 1'
#
loop_
_entity.id
_entity.type
_entity.pdbx_description
1 polymer ?
#
loop_
_entity_poly.entity_id
_entity_poly.type
_entity_poly.pdbx_seq_one_letter_code
_entity_poly.pdbx_strand_id
1 'polypeptide(L)'
;VIAFLSQEMETLEDIKKAIMADSQNQAYTKRGIEPLFAAPKTARINIVGQAPGIKAQETRLYWNDKSGDRLREWMGVDYDTFYHSGYFAAIPMDFYFPGHGKSGDLPPRKGMTVDSHLQME
;
A
#
# COMPACT_ATOMS: atom_id res chain seq x y z
N VAL A 1 11.68 37.50 6.28
CA VAL A 1 12.23 36.57 5.26
C VAL A 1 13.01 35.51 6.01
N ILE A 2 12.80 34.24 5.67
CA ILE A 2 13.45 33.03 6.20
C ILE A 2 12.81 32.45 7.48
N ALA A 3 11.77 31.65 7.25
CA ALA A 3 11.54 30.39 7.97
C ALA A 3 10.79 29.44 7.03
N PHE A 4 11.33 29.25 5.82
CA PHE A 4 10.97 28.12 4.98
C PHE A 4 11.80 26.95 5.52
N LEU A 5 11.39 26.44 6.68
CA LEU A 5 11.92 25.18 7.18
C LEU A 5 11.51 24.14 6.14
N SER A 6 12.51 23.64 5.44
CA SER A 6 12.47 22.46 4.60
C SER A 6 11.57 21.42 5.27
N GLN A 7 10.39 21.18 4.71
CA GLN A 7 9.79 19.87 4.84
C GLN A 7 10.82 18.94 4.20
N GLU A 8 11.53 18.17 5.03
CA GLU A 8 12.32 17.06 4.54
C GLU A 8 11.39 16.21 3.68
N MET A 9 11.72 16.09 2.39
CA MET A 9 10.95 15.29 1.47
C MET A 9 11.21 13.83 1.88
N GLU A 10 10.39 13.29 2.78
CA GLU A 10 10.51 11.90 3.24
C GLU A 10 10.52 10.99 2.02
N THR A 11 11.56 10.17 1.88
CA THR A 11 11.60 9.21 0.79
C THR A 11 10.59 8.09 1.08
N LEU A 12 10.11 7.39 0.04
CA LEU A 12 9.26 6.20 0.25
C LEU A 12 9.89 5.16 1.19
N GLU A 13 11.23 5.12 1.20
CA GLU A 13 11.99 4.27 2.12
C GLU A 13 11.92 4.76 3.56
N ASP A 14 11.89 6.08 3.79
CA ASP A 14 11.74 6.66 5.13
C ASP A 14 10.32 6.43 5.66
N ILE A 15 9.30 6.63 4.81
CA ILE A 15 7.90 6.33 5.14
C ILE A 15 7.75 4.85 5.49
N LYS A 16 8.33 3.95 4.67
CA LYS A 16 8.33 2.51 4.93
C LYS A 16 8.96 2.18 6.29
N LYS A 17 10.12 2.77 6.60
CA LYS A 17 10.80 2.57 7.90
C LYS A 17 9.95 3.09 9.05
N ALA A 18 9.32 4.26 8.91
CA ALA A 18 8.42 4.82 9.92
C ALA A 18 7.24 3.89 10.20
N ILE A 19 6.58 3.37 9.14
CA ILE A 19 5.49 2.40 9.27
C ILE A 19 5.97 1.12 9.97
N MET A 20 7.16 0.62 9.66
CA MET A 20 7.73 -0.59 10.29
C MET A 20 8.13 -0.39 11.75
N ALA A 21 8.52 0.84 12.13
CA ALA A 21 8.92 1.19 13.49
C ALA A 21 7.72 1.38 14.44
N ASP A 22 6.52 1.63 13.91
CA ASP A 22 5.30 1.79 14.70
C ASP A 22 5.01 0.56 15.59
N SER A 23 4.70 0.83 16.86
CA SER A 23 4.25 -0.16 17.85
C SER A 23 3.13 -1.08 17.33
N GLN A 24 2.17 -0.56 16.56
CA GLN A 24 1.04 -1.29 15.98
C GLN A 24 1.50 -2.33 14.95
N ASN A 25 2.69 -2.16 14.36
CA ASN A 25 3.22 -3.00 13.28
C ASN A 25 4.36 -3.90 13.72
N GLN A 26 4.82 -3.82 14.97
CA GLN A 26 5.93 -4.63 15.49
C GLN A 26 5.77 -6.14 15.26
N ALA A 27 4.54 -6.67 15.32
CA ALA A 27 4.28 -8.08 15.07
C ALA A 27 4.61 -8.48 13.62
N TYR A 28 4.37 -7.61 12.64
CA TYR A 28 4.74 -7.81 11.24
C TYR A 28 6.24 -7.63 11.05
N THR A 29 6.81 -6.55 11.59
CA THR A 29 8.25 -6.26 11.51
C THR A 29 9.10 -7.40 12.08
N LYS A 30 8.73 -7.96 13.24
CA LYS A 30 9.40 -9.13 13.85
C LYS A 30 9.35 -10.39 12.98
N ARG A 31 8.34 -10.51 12.12
CA ARG A 31 8.18 -11.62 11.16
C ARG A 31 8.85 -11.33 9.81
N GLY A 32 9.52 -10.18 9.66
CA GLY A 32 10.11 -9.75 8.39
C GLY A 32 9.07 -9.35 7.34
N ILE A 33 7.83 -9.04 7.74
CA ILE A 33 6.78 -8.60 6.84
C ILE A 33 6.85 -7.08 6.75
N GLU A 34 7.17 -6.58 5.57
CA GLU A 34 7.19 -5.15 5.26
C GLU A 34 5.78 -4.66 4.88
N PRO A 35 5.47 -3.36 5.10
CA PRO A 35 4.25 -2.79 4.57
C PRO A 35 4.26 -2.92 3.05
N LEU A 36 3.10 -3.18 2.49
CA LEU A 36 2.89 -3.26 1.05
C LEU A 36 2.20 -1.96 0.63
N PHE A 37 2.74 -1.28 -0.37
CA PHE A 37 2.12 -0.16 -1.11
C PHE A 37 2.95 0.05 -2.39
N ALA A 38 2.37 0.68 -3.40
CA ALA A 38 3.08 1.11 -4.60
C ALA A 38 2.79 2.59 -4.86
N ALA A 39 3.84 3.42 -4.92
CA ALA A 39 3.72 4.86 -5.15
C ALA A 39 4.79 5.35 -6.13
N PRO A 40 4.81 4.87 -7.38
CA PRO A 40 5.78 5.35 -8.35
C PRO A 40 5.57 6.85 -8.60
N LYS A 41 6.65 7.63 -8.71
CA LYS A 41 6.59 9.09 -8.99
C LYS A 41 5.88 9.43 -10.32
N THR A 42 5.75 8.44 -11.20
CA THR A 42 5.06 8.52 -12.49
C THR A 42 3.58 8.18 -12.42
N ALA A 43 3.06 7.81 -11.23
CA ALA A 43 1.67 7.43 -11.05
C ALA A 43 0.74 8.56 -11.50
N ARG A 44 -0.33 8.15 -12.19
CA ARG A 44 -1.42 9.02 -12.65
C ARG A 44 -2.74 8.63 -12.04
N ILE A 45 -2.85 7.38 -11.61
CA ILE A 45 -4.05 6.78 -11.05
C ILE A 45 -3.67 6.13 -9.73
N ASN A 46 -4.27 6.59 -8.62
CA ASN A 46 -4.13 5.94 -7.33
C ASN A 46 -5.35 5.04 -7.06
N ILE A 47 -5.10 3.76 -6.80
CA ILE A 47 -6.12 2.77 -6.47
C ILE A 47 -6.09 2.52 -4.96
N VAL A 48 -7.13 2.99 -4.28
CA VAL A 48 -7.31 2.82 -2.83
C VAL A 48 -8.22 1.62 -2.58
N GLY A 49 -7.62 0.50 -2.15
CA GLY A 49 -8.33 -0.72 -1.73
C GLY A 49 -8.43 -0.85 -0.21
N GLN A 50 -9.00 -1.96 0.28
CA GLN A 50 -9.10 -2.22 1.72
C GLN A 50 -7.73 -2.53 2.34
N ALA A 51 -7.23 -3.74 2.13
CA ALA A 51 -5.97 -4.24 2.67
C ALA A 51 -5.46 -5.35 1.74
N PRO A 52 -4.16 -5.68 1.72
CA PRO A 52 -3.68 -6.83 0.97
C PRO A 52 -4.21 -8.13 1.58
N GLY A 53 -4.61 -9.07 0.74
CA GLY A 53 -4.83 -10.46 1.17
C GLY A 53 -3.51 -11.21 1.38
N ILE A 54 -3.59 -12.44 1.89
CA ILE A 54 -2.39 -13.27 2.17
C ILE A 54 -1.51 -13.47 0.94
N LYS A 55 -2.10 -13.74 -0.24
CA LYS A 55 -1.36 -13.90 -1.49
C LYS A 55 -0.63 -12.63 -1.90
N ALA A 56 -1.27 -11.48 -1.77
CA ALA A 56 -0.64 -10.19 -2.09
C ALA A 56 0.54 -9.91 -1.15
N GLN A 57 0.41 -10.25 0.14
CA GLN A 57 1.52 -10.17 1.10
C GLN A 57 2.69 -11.06 0.69
N GLU A 58 2.43 -12.31 0.30
CA GLU A 58 3.46 -13.28 -0.10
C GLU A 58 4.14 -12.91 -1.43
N THR A 59 3.38 -12.47 -2.44
CA THR A 59 3.91 -12.13 -3.76
C THR A 59 4.43 -10.70 -3.84
N ARG A 60 4.19 -9.86 -2.83
CA ARG A 60 4.47 -8.42 -2.84
C ARG A 60 3.84 -7.67 -4.03
N LEU A 61 2.66 -8.13 -4.48
CA LEU A 61 1.94 -7.55 -5.60
C LEU A 61 0.47 -7.31 -5.22
N TYR A 62 0.04 -6.04 -5.28
CA TYR A 62 -1.37 -5.69 -5.12
C TYR A 62 -2.20 -6.20 -6.29
N TRP A 63 -3.45 -6.55 -6.02
CA TRP A 63 -4.39 -6.97 -7.06
C TRP A 63 -3.86 -8.16 -7.90
N ASN A 64 -2.98 -8.98 -7.32
CA ASN A 64 -2.45 -10.20 -7.96
C ASN A 64 -3.33 -11.42 -7.62
N ASP A 65 -4.63 -11.25 -7.79
CA ASP A 65 -5.63 -12.28 -7.56
C ASP A 65 -6.84 -12.09 -8.51
N LYS A 66 -7.83 -12.98 -8.40
CA LYS A 66 -9.05 -12.93 -9.21
C LYS A 66 -9.84 -11.63 -9.09
N SER A 67 -9.71 -10.90 -7.98
CA SER A 67 -10.35 -9.60 -7.82
C SER A 67 -9.62 -8.52 -8.62
N GLY A 68 -8.29 -8.58 -8.67
CA GLY A 68 -7.49 -7.72 -9.51
C GLY A 68 -7.63 -7.99 -11.01
N ASP A 69 -7.86 -9.25 -11.41
CA ASP A 69 -8.19 -9.58 -12.80
C ASP A 69 -9.44 -8.83 -13.28
N ARG A 70 -10.51 -8.86 -12.46
CA ARG A 70 -11.75 -8.12 -12.74
C ARG A 70 -11.55 -6.61 -12.72
N LEU A 71 -10.75 -6.11 -11.78
CA LEU A 71 -10.44 -4.69 -11.72
C LEU A 71 -9.75 -4.22 -13.01
N ARG A 72 -8.74 -4.95 -13.49
CA ARG A 72 -8.04 -4.67 -14.75
C ARG A 72 -8.98 -4.72 -15.95
N GLU A 73 -9.86 -5.72 -15.99
CA GLU A 73 -10.92 -5.82 -17.00
C GLU A 73 -11.82 -4.58 -17.00
N TRP A 74 -12.32 -4.14 -15.84
CA TRP A 74 -13.16 -2.94 -15.72
C TRP A 74 -12.43 -1.66 -16.11
N MET A 75 -11.13 -1.58 -15.82
CA MET A 75 -10.27 -0.46 -16.19
C MET A 75 -9.88 -0.49 -17.68
N GLY A 76 -10.10 -1.61 -18.38
CA GLY A 76 -9.69 -1.79 -19.77
C GLY A 76 -8.18 -1.83 -19.96
N VAL A 77 -7.43 -2.32 -18.97
CA VAL A 77 -5.96 -2.42 -19.02
C VAL A 77 -5.48 -3.85 -18.85
N ASP A 78 -4.40 -4.22 -19.51
CA ASP A 78 -3.78 -5.54 -19.34
C ASP A 78 -2.85 -5.60 -18.12
N TYR A 79 -2.36 -6.81 -17.82
CA TYR A 79 -1.47 -7.07 -16.69
C TYR A 79 -0.16 -6.25 -16.78
N ASP A 80 0.46 -6.22 -17.96
CA ASP A 80 1.75 -5.56 -18.16
C ASP A 80 1.64 -4.04 -17.97
N THR A 81 0.61 -3.43 -18.55
CA THR A 81 0.26 -2.02 -18.37
C THR A 81 0.00 -1.71 -16.90
N PHE A 82 -0.74 -2.57 -16.20
CA PHE A 82 -1.08 -2.33 -14.79
C PHE A 82 0.16 -2.33 -13.88
N TYR A 83 1.09 -3.27 -14.07
CA TYR A 83 2.23 -3.44 -13.16
C TYR A 83 3.52 -2.73 -13.61
N HIS A 84 3.72 -2.50 -14.91
CA HIS A 84 5.01 -2.06 -15.45
C HIS A 84 4.98 -0.68 -16.12
N SER A 85 3.81 -0.10 -16.40
CA SER A 85 3.73 1.25 -17.00
C SER A 85 4.22 2.37 -16.07
N GLY A 86 4.21 2.12 -14.76
CA GLY A 86 4.45 3.14 -13.75
C GLY A 86 3.29 4.13 -13.55
N TYR A 87 2.13 3.93 -14.20
CA TYR A 87 0.98 4.83 -14.08
C TYR A 87 0.06 4.56 -12.90
N PHE A 88 0.21 3.41 -12.24
CA PHE A 88 -0.67 3.00 -11.15
C PHE A 88 0.06 3.06 -9.81
N ALA A 89 -0.52 3.80 -8.87
CA ALA A 89 -0.24 3.68 -7.45
C ALA A 89 -1.30 2.77 -6.79
N ALA A 90 -0.89 2.05 -5.75
CA ALA A 90 -1.74 1.22 -4.92
C ALA A 90 -1.45 1.55 -3.45
N ILE A 91 -2.28 2.40 -2.87
CA ILE A 91 -2.15 2.88 -1.48
C ILE A 91 -3.43 2.45 -0.74
N PRO A 92 -3.47 1.24 -0.16
CA PRO A 92 -4.66 0.71 0.51
C PRO A 92 -4.89 1.33 1.88
N MET A 93 -6.06 1.07 2.47
CA MET A 93 -6.40 1.53 3.81
C MET A 93 -5.61 0.82 4.95
N ASP A 94 -5.00 -0.33 4.68
CA ASP A 94 -4.03 -0.98 5.55
C ASP A 94 -2.94 -1.61 4.67
N PHE A 95 -1.69 -1.42 5.04
CA PHE A 95 -0.54 -1.93 4.29
C PHE A 95 -0.21 -3.40 4.59
N TYR A 96 -0.91 -4.00 5.56
CA TYR A 96 -0.65 -5.36 6.01
C TYR A 96 -1.89 -6.24 5.88
N PHE A 97 -1.67 -7.54 5.70
CA PHE A 97 -2.77 -8.51 5.72
C PHE A 97 -3.28 -8.68 7.16
N PRO A 98 -4.52 -8.29 7.47
CA PRO A 98 -5.00 -8.22 8.85
C PRO A 98 -5.35 -9.59 9.46
N GLY A 99 -5.33 -10.68 8.67
CA GLY A 99 -5.70 -12.02 9.07
C GLY A 99 -7.01 -12.50 8.44
N HIS A 100 -7.34 -13.78 8.63
CA HIS A 100 -8.58 -14.37 8.12
C HIS A 100 -9.73 -14.21 9.12
N GLY A 101 -10.86 -13.72 8.63
CA GLY A 101 -12.16 -13.74 9.30
C GLY A 101 -13.03 -14.92 8.84
N LYS A 102 -14.32 -14.89 9.22
CA LYS A 102 -15.26 -15.99 8.94
C LYS A 102 -15.65 -16.12 7.46
N SER A 103 -15.64 -15.02 6.71
CA SER A 103 -16.16 -14.94 5.33
C SER A 103 -15.13 -14.41 4.34
N GLY A 104 -13.88 -14.28 4.74
CA GLY A 104 -12.83 -13.61 3.98
C GLY A 104 -11.79 -13.01 4.91
N ASP A 105 -11.00 -12.07 4.40
CA ASP A 105 -9.99 -11.38 5.20
C ASP A 105 -10.64 -10.38 6.17
N LEU A 106 -9.98 -10.13 7.30
CA LEU A 106 -10.43 -9.13 8.27
C LEU A 106 -10.43 -7.73 7.64
N PRO A 107 -11.26 -6.80 8.15
CA PRO A 107 -11.25 -5.43 7.65
C PRO A 107 -9.92 -4.72 8.00
N PRO A 108 -9.60 -3.62 7.30
CA PRO A 108 -8.46 -2.74 7.63
C PRO A 108 -8.46 -2.36 9.12
N ARG A 109 -7.27 -2.35 9.75
CA ARG A 109 -7.15 -1.94 11.15
C ARG A 109 -7.46 -0.44 11.29
N LYS A 110 -8.13 -0.07 12.38
CA LYS A 110 -8.40 1.34 12.68
C LYS A 110 -7.09 2.09 12.91
N GLY A 111 -7.02 3.33 12.44
CA GLY A 111 -5.90 4.25 12.66
C GLY A 111 -4.73 4.14 11.67
N MET A 112 -4.71 3.12 10.80
CA MET A 112 -3.62 2.91 9.83
C MET A 112 -3.53 3.97 8.73
N THR A 113 -4.62 4.67 8.42
CA THR A 113 -4.74 5.49 7.21
C THR A 113 -4.45 6.97 7.33
N VAL A 114 -4.60 7.56 8.50
CA VAL A 114 -4.75 9.03 8.58
C VAL A 114 -3.41 9.74 8.35
N ASP A 115 -2.33 9.27 8.94
CA ASP A 115 -1.03 9.96 8.86
C ASP A 115 -0.20 9.50 7.66
N SER A 116 -0.26 8.22 7.31
CA SER A 116 0.58 7.65 6.24
C SER A 116 0.14 8.06 4.83
N HIS A 117 -1.15 8.34 4.61
CA HIS A 117 -1.64 8.74 3.28
C HIS A 117 -1.25 10.18 2.93
N LEU A 118 -1.24 11.08 3.91
CA LEU A 118 -0.87 12.49 3.72
C LEU A 118 0.60 12.69 3.35
N GLN A 119 1.47 11.73 3.69
CA GLN A 119 2.90 11.76 3.35
C GLN A 119 3.21 11.13 1.99
N MET A 120 2.23 10.48 1.35
CA MET A 120 2.39 9.76 0.08
C MET A 120 1.80 10.51 -1.13
N GLU A 121 1.28 11.72 -0.94
CA GLU A 121 0.86 12.67 -1.99
C GLU A 121 2.06 13.49 -2.51
#